data_AF-A0A2G9TG13-F1
#
_entry.id   AF-A0A2G9TG13-F1
#
_cell.length_a   1.000
_cell.length_b   1.000
_cell.length_c   1.000
_cell.angle_alpha   90.00
_cell.angle_beta   90.00
_cell.angle_gamma   90.00
#
_symmetry.space_group_name_H-M   'P 1'
#
loop_
_entity.id
_entity.type
_entity.pdbx_description
1 polymer ?
#
loop_
_entity_poly.entity_id
_entity_poly.type
_entity_poly.pdbx_seq_one_letter_code
_entity_poly.pdbx_strand_id
1 'polypeptide(L)'
;GVNTGVVMRPSTAETGLVAPAHMNPEEFEKLSEEDQIAHIKDVSTAKYHSSNFQKKTTNIMSGPPPPTYTCNRCYQPGHWYKNCPM
;
A
#
# COMPACT_ATOMS: atom_id res chain seq x y z
N GLY A 1 21.94 -37.80 5.51
CA GLY A 1 22.73 -36.75 4.83
C GLY A 1 21.79 -35.63 4.46
N VAL A 2 22.10 -34.40 4.83
CA VAL A 2 21.33 -33.21 4.40
C VAL A 2 22.04 -32.61 3.18
N ASN A 3 21.36 -32.61 2.04
CA ASN A 3 21.88 -32.00 0.82
C ASN A 3 21.79 -30.47 0.96
N THR A 4 22.95 -29.82 1.08
CA THR A 4 23.11 -28.38 0.95
C THR A 4 23.08 -28.00 -0.53
N GLY A 5 21.89 -27.79 -1.09
CA GLY A 5 21.73 -27.27 -2.45
C GLY A 5 21.72 -25.75 -2.45
N VAL A 6 22.87 -25.12 -2.69
CA VAL A 6 22.96 -23.69 -3.04
C VAL A 6 22.31 -23.51 -4.41
N VAL A 7 21.15 -22.86 -4.45
CA VAL A 7 20.52 -22.43 -5.71
C VAL A 7 21.16 -21.12 -6.13
N MET A 8 22.08 -21.16 -7.09
CA MET A 8 22.50 -19.96 -7.82
C MET A 8 21.35 -19.49 -8.71
N ARG A 9 20.95 -18.23 -8.53
CA ARG A 9 20.00 -17.53 -9.41
C ARG A 9 20.80 -16.77 -10.47
N PRO A 10 20.51 -16.91 -11.78
CA PRO A 10 21.10 -16.01 -12.76
C PRO A 10 20.59 -14.59 -12.52
N SER A 11 21.51 -13.63 -12.34
CA SER A 11 21.20 -12.20 -12.40
C SER A 11 20.84 -11.86 -13.83
N THR A 12 19.56 -11.64 -14.10
CA THR A 12 19.15 -10.88 -15.27
C THR A 12 19.16 -9.40 -14.90
N ALA A 13 20.00 -8.72 -15.68
CA ALA A 13 20.34 -7.31 -15.71
C ALA A 13 19.19 -6.33 -15.47
N GLU A 14 19.62 -5.21 -14.90
CA GLU A 14 18.98 -3.90 -14.79
C GLU A 14 17.81 -3.60 -15.76
N THR A 15 16.60 -3.42 -15.22
CA THR A 15 15.65 -2.45 -15.78
C THR A 15 14.92 -1.79 -14.61
N GLY A 16 14.83 -0.46 -14.67
CA GLY A 16 14.49 0.42 -13.57
C GLY A 16 13.19 0.08 -12.83
N LEU A 17 13.25 0.34 -11.52
CA LEU A 17 12.19 0.18 -10.54
C LEU A 17 10.86 0.80 -11.00
N VAL A 18 9.89 -0.04 -11.35
CA VAL A 18 8.48 0.28 -11.18
C VAL A 18 7.93 -0.85 -10.33
N ALA A 19 7.55 -0.56 -9.08
CA ALA A 19 6.80 -1.51 -8.26
C ALA A 19 5.64 -2.07 -9.11
N PRO A 20 5.30 -3.36 -9.03
CA PRO A 20 4.22 -3.91 -9.85
C PRO A 20 2.96 -3.12 -9.55
N ALA A 21 2.59 -2.26 -10.48
CA ALA A 21 1.41 -1.44 -10.39
C ALA A 21 0.22 -2.37 -10.50
N HIS A 22 -0.81 -2.13 -9.69
CA HIS A 22 -2.10 -2.78 -9.85
C HIS A 22 -2.61 -2.48 -11.27
N MET A 23 -2.49 -3.45 -12.18
CA MET A 23 -2.98 -3.36 -13.56
C MET A 23 -4.51 -3.20 -13.54
N ASN A 24 -5.06 -2.50 -14.53
CA ASN A 24 -6.53 -2.38 -14.64
C ASN A 24 -7.12 -3.76 -14.99
N PRO A 25 -8.27 -4.14 -14.39
CA PRO A 25 -8.91 -5.42 -14.63
C PRO A 25 -9.18 -5.70 -16.12
N GLU A 26 -9.62 -4.69 -16.86
CA GLU A 26 -9.97 -4.79 -18.29
C GLU A 26 -8.73 -4.99 -19.19
N GLU A 27 -7.57 -4.50 -18.78
CA GLU A 27 -6.31 -4.70 -19.49
C GLU A 27 -5.75 -6.10 -19.21
N PHE A 28 -5.96 -6.61 -17.99
CA PHE A 28 -5.55 -7.95 -17.60
C PHE A 28 -6.32 -9.05 -18.35
N GLU A 29 -7.62 -8.85 -18.60
CA GLU A 29 -8.45 -9.80 -19.36
C GLU A 29 -8.12 -9.84 -20.86
N LYS A 30 -7.40 -8.83 -21.38
CA LYS A 30 -6.99 -8.76 -22.79
C LYS A 30 -5.64 -9.41 -23.06
N LEU A 31 -4.85 -9.72 -22.03
CA LEU A 31 -3.56 -10.40 -22.17
C LEU A 31 -3.75 -11.85 -22.60
N SER A 32 -2.76 -12.42 -23.29
CA SER A 32 -2.78 -13.86 -23.56
C SER A 32 -2.64 -14.64 -22.25
N GLU A 33 -3.06 -15.90 -22.24
CA GLU A 33 -2.97 -16.75 -21.05
C GLU A 33 -1.53 -16.85 -20.54
N GLU A 34 -0.55 -16.88 -21.45
CA GLU A 34 0.87 -16.92 -21.11
C GLU A 34 1.35 -15.65 -20.40
N ASP A 35 0.96 -14.49 -20.91
CA ASP A 35 1.34 -13.20 -20.34
C ASP A 35 0.64 -12.95 -19.00
N GLN A 36 -0.61 -13.41 -18.88
CA GLN A 36 -1.37 -13.38 -17.63
C GLN A 36 -0.67 -14.21 -16.54
N ILE A 37 -0.21 -15.42 -16.88
CA ILE A 37 0.51 -16.30 -15.97
C ILE A 37 1.88 -15.71 -15.58
N ALA A 38 2.58 -15.08 -16.52
CA ALA A 38 3.84 -14.40 -16.24
C ALA A 38 3.64 -13.23 -15.25
N HIS A 39 2.59 -12.44 -15.45
CA HIS A 39 2.23 -11.34 -14.54
C HIS A 39 1.91 -11.85 -13.13
N ILE A 40 1.11 -12.91 -13.00
CA ILE A 40 0.78 -13.50 -11.69
C ILE A 40 2.04 -14.00 -10.97
N LYS A 41 2.97 -14.64 -11.69
CA LYS A 41 4.25 -15.12 -11.11
C LYS A 41 5.12 -13.96 -10.60
N ASP A 42 5.16 -12.85 -11.33
CA ASP A 42 5.92 -11.68 -10.92
C ASP A 42 5.29 -11.00 -9.69
N VAL A 43 4.00 -10.66 -9.75
CA VAL A 43 3.29 -9.98 -8.66
C VAL A 43 3.26 -10.80 -7.37
N SER A 44 3.07 -12.12 -7.47
CA SER A 44 3.01 -13.01 -6.30
C SER A 44 4.33 -13.13 -5.55
N THR A 45 5.47 -12.88 -6.21
CA THR A 45 6.80 -12.93 -5.59
C THR A 45 7.38 -11.55 -5.29
N ALA A 46 6.68 -10.49 -5.71
CA ALA A 46 7.09 -9.13 -5.49
C ALA A 46 7.21 -8.80 -3.98
N LYS A 47 8.28 -8.08 -3.63
CA LYS A 47 8.47 -7.61 -2.25
C LYS A 47 7.40 -6.57 -1.90
N TYR A 48 6.95 -6.62 -0.65
CA TYR A 48 6.03 -5.61 -0.12
C TYR A 48 6.62 -4.20 -0.28
N HIS A 49 5.93 -3.36 -1.06
CA HIS A 49 6.33 -1.97 -1.25
C HIS A 49 5.74 -1.08 -0.14
N SER A 50 6.54 -0.16 0.42
CA SER A 50 6.10 0.76 1.49
C SER A 50 4.94 1.67 1.07
N SER A 51 4.78 1.97 -0.22
CA SER A 51 3.61 2.71 -0.73
C SER A 51 2.28 1.97 -0.53
N ASN A 52 2.27 0.64 -0.44
CA ASN A 52 1.06 -0.12 -0.07
C ASN A 52 0.65 0.17 1.37
N PHE A 53 1.62 0.53 2.22
CA PHE A 53 1.35 1.04 3.56
C PHE A 53 0.95 2.51 3.48
N GLN A 54 -0.27 2.76 3.03
CA GLN A 54 -0.91 4.05 3.20
C GLN A 54 -1.36 4.16 4.67
N LYS A 55 -0.45 4.54 5.57
CA LYS A 55 -0.86 5.05 6.88
C LYS A 55 -1.68 6.29 6.54
N LYS A 56 -3.00 6.22 6.73
CA LYS A 56 -3.93 7.35 6.62
C LYS A 56 -3.64 8.33 7.76
N THR A 57 -2.42 8.86 7.75
CA THR A 57 -1.99 9.90 8.62
C THR A 57 -2.65 11.17 8.11
N THR A 58 -3.14 11.98 9.03
CA THR A 58 -3.43 13.41 8.86
C THR A 58 -4.73 13.91 8.21
N ASN A 59 -5.52 13.20 7.39
CA ASN A 59 -6.72 13.89 6.84
C ASN A 59 -7.92 13.97 7.82
N ILE A 60 -8.23 12.89 8.56
CA ILE A 60 -9.35 12.92 9.52
C ILE A 60 -9.17 13.91 10.68
N MET A 61 -7.94 14.31 11.00
CA MET A 61 -7.63 15.20 12.14
C MET A 61 -7.32 16.65 11.73
N SER A 62 -7.33 16.97 10.43
CA SER A 62 -6.99 18.31 9.93
C SER A 62 -8.20 19.17 9.55
N GLY A 63 -9.42 18.63 9.68
CA GLY A 63 -10.68 19.36 9.48
C GLY A 63 -11.48 19.52 10.77
N PRO A 64 -12.60 20.29 10.77
CA PRO A 64 -13.52 20.32 11.90
C PRO A 64 -13.96 18.88 12.23
N PRO A 65 -13.94 18.50 13.53
CA PRO A 65 -14.32 17.15 13.91
C PRO A 65 -15.79 16.87 13.54
N PRO A 66 -16.19 15.59 13.41
CA PRO A 66 -17.59 15.23 13.21
C PRO A 66 -18.50 15.87 14.28
N PRO A 67 -19.77 16.19 13.98
CA PRO A 67 -20.69 16.82 14.93
C PRO A 67 -20.93 16.01 16.22
N THR A 68 -20.67 14.70 16.17
CA THR A 68 -20.78 13.78 17.31
C THR A 68 -19.58 13.85 18.26
N TYR A 69 -18.49 14.50 17.86
CA TYR A 69 -17.31 14.63 18.69
C TYR A 69 -17.42 15.85 19.61
N THR A 70 -17.27 15.60 20.91
CA THR A 70 -17.19 16.63 21.94
C THR A 70 -15.76 16.68 22.48
N CYS A 71 -15.17 17.87 22.56
CA CYS A 71 -13.80 18.03 23.05
C CYS A 71 -13.68 17.64 24.53
N ASN A 72 -12.78 16.72 24.89
CA ASN A 72 -12.56 16.31 26.28
C ASN A 72 -11.85 17.35 27.16
N ARG A 73 -11.48 18.52 26.62
CA ARG A 73 -10.81 19.61 27.37
C ARG A 73 -11.80 20.68 27.84
N CYS A 74 -12.64 21.17 26.93
CA CYS A 74 -13.61 22.23 27.22
C CYS A 74 -15.07 21.78 27.11
N TYR A 75 -15.32 20.51 26.76
CA TYR A 75 -16.64 19.91 26.60
C TYR A 75 -17.55 20.62 25.59
N GLN A 76 -16.96 21.30 24.60
CA GLN A 76 -17.67 21.93 23.48
C GLN A 76 -17.42 21.17 22.17
N PRO A 77 -18.40 21.10 21.26
CA PRO A 77 -18.21 20.56 19.92
C PRO A 77 -17.44 21.54 19.01
N GLY A 78 -17.03 21.06 17.83
CA GLY A 78 -16.53 21.92 16.74
C GLY A 78 -15.01 22.05 16.60
N HIS A 79 -14.21 21.47 17.50
CA HIS A 79 -12.75 21.43 17.38
C HIS A 79 -12.16 20.15 17.99
N TRP A 80 -11.05 19.65 17.48
CA TRP A 80 -10.32 18.54 18.08
C TRP A 80 -9.67 18.95 19.40
N TYR A 81 -9.47 18.00 20.33
CA TYR A 81 -8.72 18.22 21.58
C TYR A 81 -7.36 18.93 21.37
N LYS A 82 -6.67 18.60 20.27
CA LYS A 82 -5.37 19.20 19.89
C LYS A 82 -5.47 20.69 19.53
N ASN A 83 -6.64 21.16 19.14
CA ASN A 83 -6.93 22.52 18.66
C ASN A 83 -7.93 23.24 19.58
N CYS A 84 -7.96 22.88 20.87
CA CYS A 84 -8.86 23.52 21.83
C CYS A 84 -8.45 25.00 22.05
N PRO A 85 -9.37 25.97 21.83
CA PRO A 85 -9.07 27.40 21.98
C PRO A 85 -9.10 27.90 23.44
N MET A 86 -9.36 26.99 24.39
CA MET A 86 -9.47 27.24 25.84
C MET A 86 -8.21 26.77 26.59
#